data_AF-A0AAV4F0U9-F1
#
_entry.id   AF-A0AAV4F0U9-F1
#
_cell.length_a   1.000
_cell.length_b   1.000
_cell.length_c   1.000
_cell.angle_alpha   90.00
_cell.angle_beta   90.00
_cell.angle_gamma   90.00
#
_symmetry.space_group_name_H-M   'P 1'
#
loop_
_entity.id
_entity.type
_entity.pdbx_description
1 polymer ?
#
loop_
_entity_poly.entity_id
_entity_poly.type
_entity_poly.pdbx_seq_one_letter_code
_entity_poly.pdbx_strand_id
1 'polypeptide(L)'
;MQDVLQAHVVPYTAMHRNIVFQQDNAIAHSVRYTQQFLEKSNVQVLPRPALSLDLNPIENLWDYLQRRLDSQDHRPQNADDLEHSLQRHWNAIPRHFFTDSSKVVSSMGRRCAAVLEAQGGHTHC
;
A
#
# COMPACT_ATOMS: atom_id res chain seq x y z
N MET A 1 5.39 14.76 -2.30
CA MET A 1 5.56 13.64 -1.34
C MET A 1 5.41 14.13 0.09
N GLN A 2 6.21 15.11 0.53
CA GLN A 2 6.13 15.62 1.91
C GLN A 2 4.74 16.16 2.27
N ASP A 3 4.08 16.92 1.40
CA ASP A 3 2.75 17.46 1.69
C ASP A 3 1.73 16.36 1.99
N VAL A 4 1.78 15.25 1.23
CA VAL A 4 0.92 14.07 1.44
C VAL A 4 1.25 13.39 2.77
N LEU A 5 2.54 13.17 3.06
CA LEU A 5 2.96 12.54 4.32
C LEU A 5 2.58 13.41 5.53
N GLN A 6 2.78 14.72 5.44
CA GLN A 6 2.44 15.69 6.47
C GLN A 6 0.93 15.78 6.71
N ALA A 7 0.12 15.74 5.64
CA ALA A 7 -1.33 15.85 5.73
C ALA A 7 -2.00 14.56 6.21
N HIS A 8 -1.46 13.39 5.86
CA HIS A 8 -2.17 12.12 6.06
C HIS A 8 -1.42 11.12 6.95
N VAL A 9 -0.11 10.95 6.79
CA VAL A 9 0.64 9.91 7.53
C VAL A 9 0.98 10.38 8.94
N VAL A 10 1.62 11.54 9.06
CA VAL A 10 2.07 12.11 10.36
C VAL A 10 0.93 12.22 11.38
N PRO A 11 -0.23 12.84 11.07
CA PRO A 11 -1.31 12.94 12.05
C PRO A 11 -1.89 11.57 12.41
N TYR A 12 -2.01 10.65 11.45
CA TYR A 12 -2.53 9.31 11.70
C TYR A 12 -1.62 8.54 12.66
N THR A 13 -0.30 8.55 12.42
CA THR A 13 0.67 7.87 13.31
C THR A 13 0.78 8.51 14.68
N ALA A 14 0.52 9.82 14.80
CA ALA A 14 0.51 10.51 16.10
C ALA A 14 -0.74 10.16 16.93
N MET A 15 -1.89 9.90 16.28
CA MET A 15 -3.14 9.55 16.94
C MET A 15 -3.21 8.08 17.37
N HIS A 16 -2.49 7.19 16.69
CA HIS A 16 -2.56 5.76 16.91
C HIS A 16 -1.25 5.21 17.47
N ARG A 17 -1.32 4.56 18.65
CA ARG A 17 -0.16 3.91 19.26
C ARG A 17 0.17 2.60 18.55
N ASN A 18 1.46 2.23 18.55
CA ASN A 18 1.98 0.96 18.01
C ASN A 18 1.70 0.76 16.51
N ILE A 19 1.71 1.83 15.73
CA ILE A 19 1.61 1.78 14.26
C ILE A 19 3.01 1.82 13.65
N VAL A 20 3.23 0.95 12.67
CA VAL A 20 4.41 0.98 11.79
C VAL A 20 3.96 1.31 10.39
N PHE A 21 4.54 2.35 9.79
CA PHE A 21 4.26 2.78 8.43
C PHE A 21 5.03 1.91 7.43
N GLN A 22 4.32 1.34 6.46
CA GLN A 22 4.93 0.60 5.35
C GLN A 22 4.77 1.41 4.06
N GLN A 23 5.86 1.53 3.30
CA GLN A 23 5.88 2.13 1.96
C GLN A 23 6.75 1.28 1.02
N ASP A 24 6.60 1.48 -0.29
CA ASP A 24 7.42 0.79 -1.27
C ASP A 24 8.83 1.41 -1.41
N ASN A 25 9.67 0.84 -2.28
CA ASN A 25 11.03 1.36 -2.53
C ASN A 25 11.09 2.29 -3.75
N ALA A 26 9.96 2.89 -4.17
CA ALA A 26 9.97 3.88 -5.25
C ALA A 26 10.96 5.02 -4.93
N ILE A 27 11.56 5.60 -5.97
CA ILE A 27 12.63 6.60 -5.84
C ILE A 27 12.19 7.76 -4.92
N ALA A 28 10.94 8.22 -5.05
CA ALA A 28 10.39 9.30 -4.23
C ALA A 28 10.32 8.97 -2.72
N HIS A 29 10.26 7.68 -2.36
CA HIS A 29 10.29 7.21 -0.98
C HIS A 29 11.71 6.94 -0.50
N SER A 30 12.61 6.47 -1.37
CA SER A 30 13.98 6.09 -1.01
C SER A 30 14.99 7.25 -0.99
N VAL A 31 14.63 8.42 -1.54
CA VAL A 31 15.47 9.61 -1.45
C VAL A 31 15.67 10.04 0.00
N ARG A 32 16.90 10.45 0.33
CA ARG A 32 17.32 10.88 1.68
C ARG A 32 16.39 11.90 2.31
N TYR A 33 15.87 12.83 1.50
CA TYR A 33 14.98 13.89 1.99
C TYR A 33 13.70 13.34 2.62
N THR A 34 13.03 12.40 1.95
CA THR A 34 11.80 11.76 2.44
C THR A 34 12.05 10.93 3.69
N GLN A 35 13.16 10.18 3.72
CA GLN A 35 13.57 9.39 4.88
C GLN A 35 13.84 10.26 6.12
N GLN A 36 14.58 11.37 5.95
CA GLN A 36 14.84 12.32 7.04
C GLN A 36 13.58 13.02 7.54
N PHE A 37 12.61 13.28 6.65
CA PHE A 37 11.33 13.85 7.06
C PHE A 37 10.56 12.88 7.97
N LEU A 38 10.42 11.61 7.57
CA LEU A 38 9.72 10.59 8.37
C LEU A 38 10.38 10.39 9.74
N GLU A 39 11.72 10.36 9.79
CA GLU A 39 12.49 10.28 11.03
C GLU A 39 12.21 11.47 11.96
N LYS A 40 12.29 12.70 11.45
CA LYS A 40 12.01 13.93 12.23
C LYS A 40 10.57 14.02 12.72
N SER A 41 9.63 13.42 11.98
CA SER A 41 8.22 13.35 12.35
C SER A 41 7.89 12.21 13.31
N ASN A 42 8.89 11.48 13.83
CA ASN A 42 8.73 10.31 14.69
C ASN A 42 7.83 9.21 14.07
N VAL A 43 7.86 9.07 12.74
CA VAL A 43 7.15 8.00 12.05
C VAL A 43 8.02 6.75 12.01
N GLN A 44 7.58 5.68 12.68
CA GLN A 44 8.25 4.39 12.60
C GLN A 44 7.98 3.76 11.23
N VAL A 45 9.02 3.56 10.42
CA VAL A 45 8.91 2.95 9.09
C VAL A 45 9.34 1.48 9.15
N LEU A 46 8.59 0.58 8.51
CA LEU A 46 8.94 -0.83 8.39
C LEU A 46 10.17 -0.99 7.47
N PRO A 47 11.27 -1.60 7.94
CA PRO A 47 12.41 -1.90 7.07
C PRO A 47 11.98 -2.90 6.00
N ARG A 48 12.18 -2.55 4.73
CA ARG A 48 11.89 -3.45 3.60
C ARG A 48 13.18 -4.07 3.04
N PRO A 49 13.19 -5.38 2.75
CA PRO A 49 14.24 -5.96 1.92
C PRO A 49 14.23 -5.33 0.52
N ALA A 50 15.40 -5.18 -0.09
CA ALA A 50 15.50 -4.73 -1.46
C ALA A 50 14.79 -5.72 -2.41
N LEU A 51 14.05 -5.20 -3.40
CA LEU A 51 13.44 -5.97 -4.49
C LEU A 51 12.25 -6.90 -4.13
N SER A 52 11.59 -6.73 -2.99
CA SER A 52 10.43 -7.57 -2.62
C SER A 52 9.08 -6.91 -2.94
N LEU A 53 8.70 -6.88 -4.22
CA LEU A 53 7.34 -6.48 -4.63
C LEU A 53 6.27 -7.41 -4.04
N ASP A 54 6.59 -8.70 -3.90
CA ASP A 54 5.73 -9.72 -3.29
C ASP A 54 5.30 -9.36 -1.85
N LEU A 55 6.07 -8.51 -1.17
CA LEU A 55 5.81 -8.03 0.19
C LEU A 55 5.14 -6.64 0.23
N ASN A 56 4.59 -6.16 -0.89
CA ASN A 56 3.78 -4.94 -0.92
C ASN A 56 2.28 -5.28 -0.95
N PRO A 57 1.57 -5.29 0.19
CA PRO A 57 0.16 -5.72 0.23
C PRO A 57 -0.78 -4.76 -0.53
N ILE A 58 -0.34 -3.53 -0.83
CA ILE A 58 -1.15 -2.55 -1.57
C ILE A 58 -1.33 -2.93 -3.05
N GLU A 59 -0.45 -3.76 -3.63
CA GLU A 59 -0.58 -4.18 -5.03
C GLU A 59 -1.88 -4.95 -5.27
N ASN A 60 -2.29 -5.79 -4.31
CA ASN A 60 -3.56 -6.51 -4.39
C ASN A 60 -4.77 -5.57 -4.30
N LEU A 61 -4.63 -4.45 -3.60
CA LEU A 61 -5.65 -3.41 -3.55
C LEU A 61 -5.74 -2.68 -4.89
N TRP A 62 -4.61 -2.38 -5.52
CA TRP A 62 -4.57 -1.82 -6.88
C TRP A 62 -5.18 -2.75 -7.92
N ASP A 63 -4.81 -4.03 -7.91
CA ASP A 63 -5.41 -5.04 -8.80
C ASP A 63 -6.93 -5.16 -8.59
N TYR A 64 -7.39 -5.16 -7.33
CA TYR A 64 -8.82 -5.14 -7.04
C TYR A 64 -9.53 -3.93 -7.65
N LEU A 65 -8.99 -2.72 -7.47
CA LEU A 65 -9.56 -1.49 -8.02
C LEU A 65 -9.55 -1.50 -9.56
N GLN A 66 -8.45 -1.95 -10.16
CA GLN A 66 -8.32 -2.06 -11.61
C GLN A 66 -9.39 -3.01 -12.18
N ARG A 67 -9.57 -4.20 -11.60
CA ARG A 67 -10.62 -5.14 -12.03
C ARG A 67 -12.02 -4.55 -11.90
N ARG A 68 -12.26 -3.74 -10.87
CA ARG A 68 -13.56 -3.04 -10.70
C ARG A 68 -13.79 -2.00 -11.77
N LEU A 69 -12.76 -1.24 -12.15
CA LEU A 69 -12.81 -0.31 -13.28
C LEU A 69 -13.03 -1.03 -14.61
N ASP A 70 -12.31 -2.13 -14.85
CA ASP A 70 -12.39 -2.89 -16.09
C ASP A 70 -13.75 -3.57 -16.29
N SER A 71 -14.43 -3.90 -15.19
CA SER A 71 -15.78 -4.47 -15.19
C SER A 71 -16.92 -3.45 -15.35
N GLN A 72 -16.62 -2.16 -15.43
CA GLN A 72 -17.66 -1.15 -15.60
C GLN A 72 -18.22 -1.16 -17.02
N ASP A 73 -19.54 -1.02 -17.12
CA ASP A 73 -20.23 -0.86 -18.41
C ASP A 73 -19.73 0.38 -19.18
N HIS A 74 -19.36 1.43 -18.45
CA HIS A 74 -18.77 2.64 -19.00
C HIS A 74 -17.38 2.88 -18.42
N ARG A 75 -16.38 2.80 -19.29
CA ARG A 75 -14.99 3.10 -18.92
C ARG A 75 -14.79 4.61 -18.84
N PRO A 76 -14.02 5.09 -17.85
CA PRO A 76 -13.62 6.50 -17.77
C PRO A 76 -13.00 6.99 -19.08
N GLN A 77 -13.41 8.18 -19.54
CA GLN A 77 -12.93 8.75 -20.81
C GLN A 77 -11.89 9.85 -20.61
N ASN A 78 -11.78 10.38 -19.39
CA ASN A 78 -10.85 11.44 -19.01
C ASN A 78 -10.39 11.26 -17.55
N ALA A 79 -9.47 12.13 -17.11
CA ALA A 79 -8.89 12.07 -15.77
C ALA A 79 -9.95 12.27 -14.66
N ASP A 80 -10.88 13.20 -14.86
CA ASP A 80 -11.92 13.50 -13.87
C ASP A 80 -12.86 12.29 -13.70
N ASP A 81 -13.29 11.67 -14.80
CA ASP A 81 -14.10 10.45 -14.76
C ASP A 81 -13.38 9.32 -14.03
N LEU A 82 -12.07 9.19 -14.27
CA LEU A 82 -11.25 8.15 -13.65
C LEU A 82 -11.15 8.37 -12.15
N GLU A 83 -10.89 9.60 -11.72
CA GLU A 83 -10.84 9.97 -10.31
C GLU A 83 -12.17 9.69 -9.60
N HIS A 84 -13.30 10.12 -10.18
CA HIS A 84 -14.62 9.87 -9.62
C HIS A 84 -14.94 8.38 -9.53
N SER A 85 -14.55 7.61 -10.55
CA SER A 85 -14.77 6.16 -10.58
C SER A 85 -13.92 5.43 -9.55
N LEU A 86 -12.63 5.80 -9.42
CA LEU A 86 -11.74 5.29 -8.39
C LEU A 86 -12.25 5.60 -6.99
N GLN A 87 -12.65 6.84 -6.73
CA GLN A 87 -13.20 7.27 -5.45
C GLN A 87 -14.46 6.46 -5.07
N ARG A 88 -15.35 6.23 -6.05
CA ARG A 88 -16.55 5.41 -5.85
C ARG A 88 -16.20 3.96 -5.46
N HIS A 89 -15.30 3.33 -6.21
CA HIS A 89 -14.91 1.95 -5.94
C HIS A 89 -14.14 1.81 -4.63
N TRP A 90 -13.25 2.76 -4.33
CA TRP A 90 -12.53 2.85 -3.06
C TRP A 90 -13.48 2.89 -1.87
N ASN A 91 -14.47 3.78 -1.92
CA ASN A 91 -15.47 3.94 -0.85
C ASN A 91 -16.39 2.71 -0.72
N ALA A 92 -16.53 1.91 -1.79
CA ALA A 92 -17.31 0.69 -1.81
C ALA A 92 -16.53 -0.57 -1.39
N ILE A 93 -15.24 -0.46 -1.07
CA ILE A 93 -14.45 -1.62 -0.60
C ILE A 93 -15.02 -2.10 0.74
N PRO A 94 -15.48 -3.36 0.82
CA PRO A 94 -16.03 -3.86 2.06
C PRO A 94 -14.91 -4.09 3.09
N ARG A 95 -15.15 -3.83 4.37
CA ARG A 95 -14.14 -4.00 5.44
C ARG A 95 -13.51 -5.39 5.50
N HIS A 96 -14.26 -6.43 5.10
CA HIS A 96 -13.72 -7.79 5.05
C HIS A 96 -12.59 -7.96 4.02
N PHE A 97 -12.50 -7.10 3.01
CA PHE A 97 -11.40 -7.11 2.03
C PHE A 97 -10.03 -6.93 2.70
N PHE A 98 -9.95 -6.04 3.71
CA PHE A 98 -8.70 -5.77 4.43
C PHE A 98 -8.34 -6.83 5.47
N THR A 99 -9.34 -7.57 5.96
CA THR A 99 -9.17 -8.61 6.98
C THR A 99 -9.05 -10.02 6.41
N ASP A 100 -9.41 -10.20 5.13
CA ASP A 100 -9.21 -11.45 4.39
C ASP A 100 -7.72 -11.81 4.27
N SER A 101 -7.37 -12.98 4.81
CA SER A 101 -6.01 -13.54 4.84
C SER A 101 -5.36 -13.77 3.47
N SER A 102 -6.11 -13.65 2.37
CA SER A 102 -5.56 -13.79 1.02
C SER A 102 -5.25 -12.46 0.33
N LYS A 103 -5.73 -11.31 0.85
CA LYS A 103 -5.85 -10.10 0.04
C LYS A 103 -4.82 -9.03 0.37
N VAL A 104 -4.79 -8.53 1.60
CA VAL A 104 -3.99 -7.34 1.95
C VAL A 104 -3.15 -7.63 3.19
N VAL A 105 -3.40 -6.95 4.30
CA VAL A 105 -2.57 -7.00 5.51
C VAL A 105 -2.50 -8.40 6.08
N SER A 106 -3.65 -9.08 6.17
CA SER A 106 -3.73 -10.44 6.71
C SER A 106 -2.97 -11.48 5.88
N SER A 107 -2.59 -11.19 4.63
CA SER A 107 -1.82 -12.11 3.79
C SER A 107 -0.32 -12.10 4.10
N MET A 108 0.19 -11.04 4.75
CA MET A 108 1.62 -10.81 4.94
C MET A 108 2.33 -11.96 5.68
N GLY A 109 1.66 -12.60 6.65
CA GLY A 109 2.24 -13.75 7.36
C GLY A 109 2.60 -14.89 6.41
N ARG A 110 1.70 -15.24 5.49
CA ARG A 110 1.94 -16.27 4.46
C ARG A 110 2.99 -15.82 3.45
N ARG A 111 2.99 -14.56 3.03
CA ARG A 111 3.97 -14.05 2.05
C ARG A 111 5.39 -14.09 2.62
N CYS A 112 5.56 -13.65 3.86
CA CYS A 112 6.84 -13.73 4.55
C CYS A 112 7.31 -15.19 4.68
N ALA A 113 6.42 -16.13 5.02
CA ALA A 113 6.77 -17.55 5.07
C ALA A 113 7.23 -18.08 3.71
N ALA A 114 6.52 -17.77 2.63
CA ALA A 114 6.90 -18.20 1.28
C ALA A 114 8.26 -17.62 0.83
N VAL A 115 8.55 -16.35 1.16
CA VAL A 115 9.86 -15.74 0.85
C VAL A 115 10.98 -16.43 1.64
N LEU A 116 10.72 -16.80 2.90
CA LEU A 116 11.67 -17.55 3.71
C LEU A 116 11.92 -18.95 3.13
N GLU A 117 10.88 -19.67 2.73
CA GLU A 117 10.98 -20.98 2.06
C GLU A 117 11.74 -20.89 0.74
N ALA A 118 11.52 -19.81 -0.03
CA ALA A 118 12.23 -19.53 -1.26
C ALA A 118 13.65 -18.97 -1.05
N GLN A 119 14.14 -18.87 0.19
CA GLN A 119 15.45 -18.30 0.55
C GLN A 119 15.68 -16.88 -0.01
N GLY A 120 14.63 -16.05 0.00
CA GLY A 120 14.66 -14.71 -0.58
C GLY A 120 14.36 -14.65 -2.07
N GLY A 121 14.07 -15.78 -2.71
CA GLY A 121 13.61 -15.86 -4.10
C GLY A 121 12.20 -15.33 -4.32
N HIS A 122 11.80 -15.23 -5.59
CA HIS A 122 10.47 -14.79 -6.00
C HIS A 122 9.38 -15.78 -5.58
N THR A 123 8.20 -15.24 -5.26
CA THR A 123 7.05 -16.01 -4.79
C THR A 123 5.77 -15.59 -5.52
N HIS A 124 4.79 -16.49 -5.63
CA HIS A 124 3.50 -16.21 -6.27
C HIS A 124 2.40 -15.83 -5.27
N CYS A 125 2.77 -15.11 -4.19
CA CYS A 125 1.88 -14.87 -3.05
C CYS A 125 0.78 -13.85 -3.29
#